data_AF-A0A1L3KS52-F1
#
_entry.id   AF-A0A1L3KS52-F1
#
_cell.length_a   1.000
_cell.length_b   1.000
_cell.length_c   1.000
_cell.angle_alpha   90.00
_cell.angle_beta   90.00
_cell.angle_gamma   90.00
#
_symmetry.space_group_name_H-M   'P 1'
#
loop_
_entity.id
_entity.type
_entity.pdbx_description
1 polymer ?
#
loop_
_entity_poly.entity_id
_entity_poly.type
_entity_poly.pdbx_seq_one_letter_code
_entity_poly.pdbx_strand_id
1 'polypeptide(L)'
;GDLIVGKNNRSALGTLVERTTRTTILIPVKSKSAEDVAKAFAKEVKKLPKQMRLTMTYDQGREMASHKLFTNLTGVKVYFAHPRSPWERGTNENTNGLIRQFFPKGTNFTKVSRYEVKRAQHLLNGRPRKTLDFQTPYEVFNQLIHS
;
A
#
# COMPACT_ATOMS: atom_id res chain seq x y z
N GLY A 1 2.33 -3.35 -3.94
CA GLY A 1 1.25 -2.34 -3.90
C GLY A 1 -0.01 -2.97 -4.43
N ASP A 2 -1.16 -2.51 -3.96
CA ASP A 2 -2.47 -3.06 -4.33
C ASP A 2 -3.55 -1.95 -4.25
N LEU A 3 -4.71 -2.19 -4.86
CA LEU A 3 -5.89 -1.31 -4.75
C LEU A 3 -7.04 -2.03 -4.07
N ILE A 4 -7.51 -1.45 -2.96
CA ILE A 4 -8.74 -1.88 -2.31
C ILE A 4 -9.92 -1.16 -2.97
N VAL A 5 -10.72 -1.92 -3.71
CA VAL A 5 -11.89 -1.39 -4.41
C VAL A 5 -13.06 -1.16 -3.45
N GLY A 6 -13.71 -0.02 -3.59
CA GLY A 6 -14.86 0.45 -2.81
C GLY A 6 -16.20 0.20 -3.50
N LYS A 7 -17.23 0.95 -3.08
CA LYS A 7 -18.62 0.78 -3.55
C LYS A 7 -18.74 0.78 -5.07
N ASN A 8 -19.45 -0.21 -5.61
CA ASN A 8 -19.81 -0.34 -7.03
C ASN A 8 -18.61 -0.25 -8.00
N ASN A 9 -17.40 -0.58 -7.55
CA ASN A 9 -16.16 -0.43 -8.32
C ASN A 9 -15.83 1.01 -8.77
N ARG A 10 -16.45 2.03 -8.14
CA ARG A 10 -16.31 3.45 -8.52
C ARG A 10 -15.28 4.24 -7.71
N SER A 11 -14.81 3.69 -6.60
CA SER A 11 -13.79 4.31 -5.75
C SER A 11 -12.77 3.27 -5.31
N ALA A 12 -11.58 3.71 -4.93
CA ALA A 12 -10.52 2.82 -4.46
C ALA A 12 -9.65 3.51 -3.41
N LEU A 13 -8.94 2.70 -2.64
CA LEU A 13 -7.86 3.11 -1.75
C LEU A 13 -6.60 2.36 -2.15
N GLY A 14 -5.54 3.10 -2.45
CA GLY A 14 -4.23 2.52 -2.71
C GLY A 14 -3.56 2.03 -1.44
N THR A 15 -2.81 0.94 -1.55
CA THR A 15 -2.09 0.35 -0.44
C THR A 15 -0.65 0.04 -0.85
N LEU A 16 0.28 0.44 0.01
CA LEU A 16 1.67 0.02 -0.02
C LEU A 16 1.96 -0.71 1.28
N VAL A 17 2.58 -1.88 1.19
CA VAL A 17 3.05 -2.63 2.35
C VAL A 17 4.52 -2.90 2.16
N GLU A 18 5.33 -2.43 3.10
CA GLU A 18 6.75 -2.73 3.16
C GLU A 18 6.91 -4.18 3.67
N ARG A 19 7.74 -4.97 2.98
CA ARG A 19 7.75 -6.44 3.16
C ARG A 19 8.40 -6.87 4.46
N THR A 20 9.41 -6.15 4.94
CA THR A 20 10.17 -6.52 6.14
C THR A 20 9.41 -6.13 7.42
N THR A 21 9.04 -4.85 7.52
CA THR A 21 8.43 -4.22 8.70
C THR A 21 6.92 -4.34 8.72
N ARG A 22 6.30 -4.73 7.60
CA ARG A 22 4.83 -4.72 7.41
C ARG A 22 4.20 -3.33 7.51
N THR A 23 5.01 -2.27 7.44
CA THR A 23 4.52 -0.90 7.47
C THR A 23 3.60 -0.66 6.29
N THR A 24 2.37 -0.26 6.61
CA THR A 24 1.31 -0.04 5.64
C THR A 24 1.12 1.46 5.41
N ILE A 25 1.03 1.86 4.15
CA ILE A 25 0.70 3.23 3.72
C ILE A 25 -0.61 3.16 2.94
N LEU A 26 -1.60 3.90 3.42
CA LEU A 26 -2.90 4.02 2.78
C LEU A 26 -2.94 5.32 1.97
N ILE A 27 -3.32 5.20 0.70
CA ILE A 27 -3.20 6.26 -0.29
C ILE A 27 -4.58 6.52 -0.91
N PRO A 28 -5.27 7.60 -0.52
CA PRO A 28 -6.48 8.03 -1.21
C PRO A 28 -6.16 8.33 -2.68
N VAL A 29 -6.86 7.67 -3.59
CA VAL A 29 -6.70 7.88 -5.04
C VAL A 29 -7.92 8.59 -5.60
N LYS A 30 -7.70 9.51 -6.56
CA LYS A 30 -8.78 10.29 -7.21
C LYS A 30 -9.65 9.40 -8.08
N SER A 31 -9.04 8.47 -8.79
CA SER A 31 -9.71 7.48 -9.63
C SER A 31 -8.89 6.18 -9.66
N LYS A 32 -9.42 5.15 -10.33
CA LYS A 32 -8.69 3.90 -10.59
C LYS A 32 -7.86 3.94 -11.87
N SER A 33 -7.76 5.09 -12.55
CA SER A 33 -6.93 5.19 -13.74
C SER A 33 -5.48 4.87 -13.37
N ALA A 34 -4.79 4.11 -14.22
CA ALA A 34 -3.43 3.68 -13.93
C ALA A 34 -2.48 4.88 -13.73
N GLU A 35 -2.74 5.98 -14.42
CA GLU A 35 -1.99 7.22 -14.28
C GLU A 35 -2.22 7.92 -12.93
N ASP A 36 -3.48 8.10 -12.49
CA ASP A 36 -3.79 8.71 -11.20
C ASP A 36 -3.20 7.88 -10.04
N VAL A 37 -3.30 6.56 -10.15
CA VAL A 37 -2.74 5.62 -9.19
C VAL A 37 -1.22 5.74 -9.16
N ALA A 38 -0.54 5.70 -10.31
CA ALA A 38 0.91 5.84 -10.39
C ALA A 38 1.40 7.18 -9.80
N LYS A 39 0.74 8.30 -10.09
CA LYS A 39 1.07 9.62 -9.54
C LYS A 39 0.87 9.67 -8.02
N ALA A 40 -0.25 9.14 -7.52
CA ALA A 40 -0.53 9.12 -6.09
C ALA A 40 0.49 8.27 -5.31
N PHE A 41 0.82 7.09 -5.85
CA PHE A 41 1.82 6.20 -5.27
C PHE A 41 3.21 6.84 -5.29
N ALA A 42 3.61 7.44 -6.42
CA ALA A 42 4.89 8.13 -6.54
C ALA A 42 5.02 9.27 -5.52
N LYS A 43 3.94 10.02 -5.27
CA LYS A 43 3.91 11.10 -4.28
C LYS A 43 4.18 10.59 -2.86
N GLU A 44 3.60 9.46 -2.47
CA GLU A 44 3.83 8.90 -1.13
C GLU A 44 5.20 8.23 -1.02
N VAL A 45 5.62 7.49 -2.04
CA VAL A 45 6.94 6.84 -2.07
C VAL A 45 8.06 7.88 -1.95
N LYS A 46 7.95 9.03 -2.63
CA LYS A 46 8.95 10.13 -2.53
C LYS A 46 9.16 10.67 -1.11
N LYS A 47 8.17 10.52 -0.22
CA LYS A 47 8.29 10.95 1.19
C LYS A 47 9.06 9.95 2.04
N LEU A 48 9.26 8.72 1.55
CA LEU A 48 10.01 7.70 2.28
C LEU A 48 11.52 7.98 2.22
N PRO A 49 12.26 7.62 3.29
CA PRO A 49 13.72 7.61 3.25
C PRO A 49 14.24 6.83 2.05
N LYS A 50 15.37 7.26 1.47
CA LYS A 50 15.93 6.64 0.26
C LYS A 50 16.17 5.14 0.43
N GLN A 51 16.66 4.72 1.60
CA GLN A 51 16.91 3.30 1.92
C GLN A 51 15.66 2.42 1.89
N MET A 52 14.46 3.00 2.06
CA MET A 52 13.19 2.27 2.01
C MET A 52 12.55 2.26 0.61
N ARG A 53 13.23 2.82 -0.41
CA ARG A 53 12.74 2.96 -1.79
C ARG A 53 13.51 2.07 -2.77
N LEU A 54 13.64 0.78 -2.47
CA LEU A 54 14.44 -0.12 -3.29
C LEU A 54 13.67 -0.62 -4.52
N THR A 55 12.63 -1.40 -4.27
CA THR A 55 11.83 -2.03 -5.31
C THR A 55 10.36 -2.06 -4.91
N MET A 56 9.50 -2.24 -5.90
CA MET A 56 8.07 -2.35 -5.69
C MET A 56 7.51 -3.54 -6.48
N THR A 57 6.75 -4.40 -5.82
CA THR A 57 6.03 -5.50 -6.49
C THR A 57 4.55 -5.14 -6.65
N TYR A 58 4.02 -5.30 -7.85
CA TYR A 58 2.59 -5.18 -8.17
C TYR A 58 1.98 -6.52 -8.55
N ASP A 59 0.64 -6.54 -8.55
CA ASP A 59 -0.09 -7.52 -9.33
C ASP A 59 -0.25 -7.08 -10.79
N GLN A 60 -0.68 -8.00 -11.64
CA GLN A 60 -0.91 -7.74 -13.06
C GLN A 60 -2.25 -7.02 -13.32
N GLY A 61 -2.75 -6.25 -12.34
CA GLY A 61 -3.97 -5.47 -12.48
C GLY A 61 -3.85 -4.36 -13.54
N ARG A 62 -4.96 -4.03 -14.21
CA ARG A 62 -4.98 -2.96 -15.22
C ARG A 62 -4.63 -1.60 -14.65
N GLU A 63 -4.91 -1.38 -13.36
CA GLU A 63 -4.54 -0.16 -12.66
C GLU A 63 -3.00 0.03 -12.52
N MET A 64 -2.20 -0.98 -12.89
CA MET A 64 -0.74 -0.98 -12.84
C MET A 64 -0.07 -0.82 -14.22
N ALA A 65 -0.86 -0.55 -15.26
CA ALA A 65 -0.37 -0.35 -16.62
C ALA A 65 0.66 0.80 -16.72
N SER A 66 0.50 1.84 -15.91
CA SER A 66 1.40 3.01 -15.87
C SER A 66 2.61 2.84 -14.94
N HIS A 67 3.06 1.62 -14.66
CA HIS A 67 4.25 1.36 -13.84
C HIS A 67 5.52 2.06 -14.35
N LYS A 68 5.70 2.21 -15.68
CA LYS A 68 6.83 2.96 -16.26
C LYS A 68 6.82 4.42 -15.80
N LEU A 69 5.65 5.05 -15.73
CA LEU A 69 5.51 6.41 -15.21
C LEU A 69 5.93 6.48 -13.74
N PHE A 70 5.49 5.51 -12.92
CA PHE A 70 5.90 5.43 -11.51
C PHE A 70 7.43 5.31 -11.37
N THR A 71 8.05 4.41 -12.14
CA THR A 71 9.52 4.25 -12.16
C THR A 71 10.20 5.55 -12.56
N ASN A 72 9.76 6.22 -13.62
CA ASN A 72 10.34 7.49 -14.07
C ASN A 72 10.22 8.59 -13.01
N LEU A 73 9.11 8.64 -12.30
CA LEU A 73 8.89 9.65 -11.26
C LEU A 73 9.74 9.41 -10.01
N THR A 74 10.03 8.15 -9.65
CA THR A 74 10.58 7.79 -8.33
C THR A 74 11.99 7.19 -8.36
N GLY A 75 12.42 6.66 -9.50
CA GLY A 75 13.61 5.82 -9.64
C GLY A 75 13.44 4.38 -9.12
N VAL A 76 12.27 4.03 -8.55
CA VAL A 76 12.04 2.71 -7.94
C VAL A 76 11.68 1.70 -9.02
N LYS A 77 12.41 0.57 -9.05
CA LYS A 77 12.13 -0.52 -9.99
C LYS A 77 10.84 -1.24 -9.61
N VAL A 78 10.01 -1.47 -10.62
CA VAL A 78 8.74 -2.20 -10.48
C VAL A 78 8.87 -3.62 -11.03
N TYR A 79 8.43 -4.58 -10.24
CA TYR A 79 8.32 -6.00 -10.60
C TYR A 79 6.86 -6.45 -10.52
N PHE A 80 6.51 -7.47 -11.27
CA PHE A 80 5.16 -8.06 -11.27
C PHE A 80 5.21 -9.45 -10.66
N ALA A 81 4.20 -9.76 -9.84
CA ALA A 81 3.99 -11.12 -9.38
C ALA A 81 3.73 -12.07 -10.57
N HIS A 82 4.19 -13.30 -10.44
CA HIS A 82 4.02 -14.32 -11.46
C HIS A 82 2.53 -14.74 -11.56
N PRO A 83 2.04 -15.06 -12.78
CA PRO A 83 0.70 -15.61 -12.93
C PRO A 83 0.53 -16.90 -12.12
N ARG A 84 -0.60 -17.03 -11.41
CA ARG A 84 -0.93 -18.20 -10.56
C ARG A 84 -0.01 -18.41 -9.35
N SER A 85 0.66 -17.35 -8.87
CA SER A 85 1.53 -17.39 -7.68
C SER A 85 0.96 -16.60 -6.48
N PRO A 86 -0.14 -17.05 -5.85
CA PRO A 86 -0.78 -16.33 -4.74
C PRO A 86 0.13 -16.16 -3.52
N TRP A 87 1.09 -17.05 -3.30
CA TRP A 87 2.05 -16.94 -2.19
C TRP A 87 2.91 -15.67 -2.25
N GLU A 88 3.17 -15.11 -3.44
CA GLU A 88 3.87 -13.84 -3.61
C GLU A 88 3.03 -12.64 -3.11
N ARG A 89 1.73 -12.85 -2.88
CA ARG A 89 0.75 -11.84 -2.47
C ARG A 89 0.24 -11.98 -1.04
N GLY A 90 0.62 -13.03 -0.31
CA GLY A 90 0.03 -13.32 1.01
C GLY A 90 0.10 -12.16 2.01
N THR A 91 1.14 -11.32 1.91
CA THR A 91 1.26 -10.10 2.73
C THR A 91 0.17 -9.07 2.42
N ASN A 92 -0.10 -8.83 1.14
CA ASN A 92 -1.12 -7.87 0.73
C ASN A 92 -2.52 -8.39 1.08
N GLU A 93 -2.79 -9.68 0.89
CA GLU A 93 -4.09 -10.29 1.23
C GLU A 93 -4.41 -10.18 2.72
N ASN A 94 -3.45 -10.53 3.59
CA ASN A 94 -3.60 -10.36 5.03
C ASN A 94 -3.80 -8.89 5.42
N THR A 95 -3.00 -7.99 4.83
CA THR A 95 -3.10 -6.55 5.11
C THR A 95 -4.43 -5.96 4.65
N ASN A 96 -4.91 -6.37 3.47
CA ASN A 96 -6.23 -5.98 2.97
C ASN A 96 -7.33 -6.43 3.93
N GLY A 97 -7.26 -7.65 4.48
CA GLY A 97 -8.19 -8.13 5.50
C GLY A 97 -8.25 -7.22 6.74
N LEU A 98 -7.08 -6.76 7.21
CA LEU A 98 -6.99 -5.82 8.34
C LEU A 98 -7.55 -4.44 8.00
N ILE A 99 -7.28 -3.94 6.79
CA ILE A 99 -7.83 -2.66 6.33
C ILE A 99 -9.36 -2.73 6.22
N ARG A 100 -9.92 -3.88 5.84
CA ARG A 100 -11.38 -4.09 5.78
C ARG A 100 -12.08 -4.02 7.14
N GLN A 101 -11.36 -4.16 8.25
CA GLN A 101 -11.90 -3.90 9.59
C GLN A 101 -12.24 -2.42 9.80
N PHE A 102 -11.51 -1.51 9.13
CA PHE A 102 -11.76 -0.07 9.15
C PHE A 102 -12.68 0.37 8.03
N PHE A 103 -12.52 -0.23 6.85
CA PHE A 103 -13.27 0.11 5.63
C PHE A 103 -13.93 -1.14 5.04
N PRO A 104 -15.11 -1.55 5.55
CA PRO A 104 -15.82 -2.74 5.08
C PRO A 104 -16.06 -2.75 3.56
N LYS A 105 -16.35 -3.93 3.00
CA LYS A 105 -16.72 -4.05 1.58
C LYS A 105 -17.90 -3.10 1.27
N GLY A 106 -17.82 -2.41 0.14
CA GLY A 106 -18.82 -1.40 -0.23
C GLY A 106 -18.61 -0.01 0.37
N THR A 107 -17.52 0.22 1.12
CA THR A 107 -17.12 1.58 1.54
C THR A 107 -16.95 2.48 0.32
N ASN A 108 -17.54 3.67 0.34
CA ASN A 108 -17.29 4.67 -0.69
C ASN A 108 -16.09 5.55 -0.29
N PHE A 109 -14.94 5.28 -0.88
CA PHE A 109 -13.70 6.01 -0.55
C PHE A 109 -13.71 7.48 -0.95
N THR A 110 -14.68 7.94 -1.77
CA THR A 110 -14.84 9.39 -2.03
C THR A 110 -15.40 10.15 -0.83
N LYS A 111 -16.03 9.44 0.12
CA LYS A 111 -16.59 10.01 1.36
C LYS A 111 -15.69 9.81 2.57
N VAL A 112 -14.64 9.00 2.45
CA VAL A 112 -13.68 8.77 3.53
C VAL A 112 -12.71 9.93 3.56
N SER A 113 -12.65 10.62 4.70
CA SER A 113 -11.73 11.74 4.90
C SER A 113 -10.28 11.27 4.95
N ARG A 114 -9.35 12.18 4.62
CA ARG A 114 -7.92 11.91 4.80
C ARG A 114 -7.55 11.62 6.25
N TYR A 115 -8.28 12.24 7.19
CA TYR A 115 -8.10 12.00 8.62
C TYR A 115 -8.43 10.56 9.00
N GLU A 116 -9.56 10.02 8.55
CA GLU A 116 -9.95 8.62 8.79
C GLU A 116 -8.93 7.65 8.19
N VAL A 117 -8.47 7.91 6.96
CA VAL A 117 -7.43 7.08 6.34
C VAL A 117 -6.14 7.10 7.16
N LYS A 118 -5.70 8.27 7.63
CA LYS A 118 -4.49 8.38 8.45
C LYS A 118 -4.65 7.75 9.83
N ARG A 119 -5.83 7.88 10.46
CA ARG A 119 -6.16 7.21 11.72
C ARG A 119 -6.10 5.69 11.56
N ALA A 120 -6.72 5.14 10.52
CA ALA A 120 -6.66 3.71 10.23
C ALA A 120 -5.21 3.24 9.98
N GLN A 121 -4.44 4.00 9.19
CA GLN A 121 -3.03 3.72 8.94
C GLN A 121 -2.21 3.69 10.24
N HIS A 122 -2.41 4.68 11.12
CA HIS A 122 -1.71 4.77 12.40
C HIS A 122 -2.05 3.58 13.30
N LEU A 123 -3.33 3.24 13.43
CA LEU A 123 -3.77 2.10 14.22
C LEU A 123 -3.26 0.76 13.66
N LEU A 124 -3.13 0.62 12.34
CA LEU A 124 -2.57 -0.59 11.72
C LEU A 124 -1.08 -0.75 12.00
N ASN A 125 -0.32 0.34 11.93
CA ASN A 125 1.12 0.35 12.10
C ASN A 125 1.57 0.42 13.57
N GLY A 126 0.68 0.84 14.48
CA GLY A 126 0.87 0.77 15.93
C GLY A 126 0.33 -0.53 16.56
N ARG A 127 -0.14 -1.49 15.76
CA ARG A 127 -0.62 -2.79 16.25
C ARG A 127 0.51 -3.82 16.24
N PRO A 128 0.85 -4.44 17.39
CA PRO A 128 1.78 -5.56 17.49
C PRO A 128 1.50 -6.68 16.49
N ARG A 129 2.57 -7.25 15.90
CA ARG A 129 2.47 -8.37 14.95
C ARG A 129 3.26 -9.55 15.45
N LYS A 130 2.64 -10.73 15.53
CA LYS A 130 3.33 -11.99 15.87
C LYS A 130 4.50 -12.28 14.92
N THR A 131 4.39 -11.89 13.65
CA THR A 131 5.46 -12.06 12.65
C THR A 131 6.66 -11.13 12.85
N LEU A 132 6.56 -10.16 13.77
CA LEU A 132 7.59 -9.20 14.14
C LEU A 132 7.94 -9.35 15.63
N ASP A 133 7.83 -10.58 16.17
CA ASP A 133 8.08 -10.85 17.59
C ASP A 133 7.29 -9.94 18.53
N PHE A 134 6.04 -9.65 18.15
CA PHE A 134 5.12 -8.75 18.85
C PHE A 134 5.54 -7.27 18.88
N GLN A 135 6.54 -6.87 18.11
CA GLN A 135 6.78 -5.47 17.81
C GLN A 135 5.72 -4.93 16.84
N THR A 136 5.55 -3.62 16.87
CA THR A 136 4.71 -2.87 15.93
C THR A 136 5.48 -2.58 14.64
N PRO A 137 4.79 -2.50 13.49
CA PRO A 137 5.41 -2.05 12.24
C PRO A 137 6.17 -0.74 12.37
N TYR A 138 5.68 0.22 13.17
CA TYR A 138 6.37 1.48 13.43
C TYR A 138 7.72 1.31 14.14
N GLU A 139 7.80 0.45 15.15
CA GLU A 139 9.05 0.19 15.87
C GLU A 139 10.10 -0.40 14.94
N VAL A 140 9.76 -1.46 14.20
CA VAL A 140 10.70 -2.13 13.28
C VAL A 140 11.10 -1.19 12.13
N PHE A 141 10.15 -0.40 11.62
CA PHE A 141 10.44 0.58 10.56
C PHE A 141 11.39 1.67 11.03
N ASN A 142 11.21 2.18 12.25
CA ASN A 142 12.11 3.16 12.82
C ASN A 142 13.50 2.56 13.08
N GLN A 143 13.59 1.32 13.57
CA GLN A 143 14.87 0.64 13.75
C GLN A 143 15.65 0.51 12.45
N LEU A 144 15.00 0.07 11.36
CA LEU A 144 15.63 -0.03 10.03
C LEU A 144 16.02 1.31 9.43
N ILE A 145 15.41 2.41 9.85
CA ILE A 145 15.78 3.74 9.35
C ILE A 145 17.05 4.27 10.01
N HIS A 146 17.30 3.86 11.25
CA HIS A 146 18.42 4.33 12.08
C HIS A 146 19.56 3.30 12.20
N SER A 147 19.45 2.15 11.53
CA SER A 147 20.51 1.14 11.37
C SER A 147 21.45 1.52 10.22
#